data_AF-S4WBC8-F1
#
_entry.id   AF-S4WBC8-F1
#
_cell.length_a   1.000
_cell.length_b   1.000
_cell.length_c   1.000
_cell.angle_alpha   90.00
_cell.angle_beta   90.00
_cell.angle_gamma   90.00
#
_symmetry.space_group_name_H-M   'P 1'
#
loop_
_entity.id
_entity.type
_entity.pdbx_description
1 polymer ?
#
loop_
_entity_poly.entity_id
_entity_poly.type
_entity_poly.pdbx_seq_one_letter_code
_entity_poly.pdbx_strand_id
1 'polypeptide(L)'
;MKTQSLKSLNRSELKDYVFEIQDHIDGLLQAGEDIDNFLDNTDIFDEFEKVLPDEEYGIFVITMLNKIRTDYIIERLLDVVEGSQNKSNGSIPKS
;
A
#
# COMPACT_ATOMS: atom_id res chain seq x y z
N MET A 1 -2.00 1.35 -14.22
CA MET A 1 -0.70 1.66 -13.57
C MET A 1 0.15 0.39 -13.53
N LYS A 2 1.49 0.44 -13.37
CA LYS A 2 2.30 -0.77 -13.14
C LYS A 2 2.57 -0.95 -11.64
N THR A 3 2.44 -2.17 -11.15
CA THR A 3 2.79 -2.51 -9.76
C THR A 3 4.30 -2.42 -9.55
N GLN A 4 4.71 -1.89 -8.39
CA GLN A 4 6.11 -1.73 -8.01
C GLN A 4 6.40 -2.59 -6.78
N SER A 5 7.61 -3.16 -6.74
CA SER A 5 8.05 -3.94 -5.58
C SER A 5 8.31 -3.01 -4.39
N LEU A 6 7.52 -3.14 -3.32
CA LEU A 6 7.63 -2.29 -2.12
C LEU A 6 9.02 -2.39 -1.45
N LYS A 7 9.73 -3.51 -1.65
CA LYS A 7 11.07 -3.73 -1.11
C LYS A 7 12.14 -2.82 -1.74
N SER A 8 11.86 -2.30 -2.92
CA SER A 8 12.81 -1.52 -3.71
C SER A 8 12.70 0.00 -3.48
N LEU A 9 11.65 0.44 -2.78
CA LEU A 9 11.34 1.85 -2.57
C LEU A 9 11.87 2.31 -1.21
N ASN A 10 12.50 3.48 -1.19
CA ASN A 10 12.76 4.20 0.06
C ASN A 10 11.47 4.89 0.57
N ARG A 11 11.51 5.43 1.79
CA ARG A 11 10.33 6.04 2.43
C ARG A 11 9.64 7.11 1.60
N SER A 12 10.41 7.99 0.95
CA SER A 12 9.85 9.05 0.10
C SER A 12 9.23 8.46 -1.17
N GLU A 13 9.91 7.52 -1.82
CA GLU A 13 9.42 6.85 -3.03
C GLU A 13 8.15 6.05 -2.74
N LEU A 14 8.07 5.39 -1.58
CA LEU A 14 6.89 4.66 -1.14
C LEU A 14 5.71 5.61 -0.88
N LYS A 15 5.95 6.78 -0.28
CA LYS A 15 4.93 7.82 -0.09
C LYS A 15 4.38 8.31 -1.43
N ASP A 16 5.27 8.65 -2.35
CA ASP A 16 4.90 9.11 -3.69
C ASP A 16 4.13 8.02 -4.45
N TYR A 17 4.56 6.76 -4.31
CA TYR A 17 3.88 5.61 -4.91
C TYR A 17 2.47 5.41 -4.36
N VAL A 18 2.27 5.51 -3.04
CA VAL A 18 0.93 5.47 -2.42
C VAL A 18 0.04 6.60 -2.97
N PHE A 19 0.58 7.80 -3.13
CA PHE A 19 -0.18 8.91 -3.72
C PHE A 19 -0.53 8.67 -5.19
N GLU A 20 0.40 8.14 -5.99
CA GLU A 20 0.15 7.77 -7.38
C GLU A 20 -0.98 6.74 -7.50
N ILE A 21 -0.97 5.71 -6.64
CA ILE A 21 -2.05 4.72 -6.60
C ILE A 21 -3.39 5.40 -6.26
N GLN A 22 -3.42 6.25 -5.22
CA GLN A 22 -4.66 6.95 -4.84
C GLN A 22 -5.19 7.86 -5.95
N ASP A 23 -4.33 8.59 -6.66
CA ASP A 23 -4.75 9.42 -7.78
C ASP A 23 -5.24 8.58 -8.96
N HIS A 24 -4.63 7.42 -9.20
CA HIS A 24 -5.07 6.49 -10.22
C HIS A 24 -6.47 5.93 -9.92
N ILE A 25 -6.68 5.44 -8.69
CA ILE A 25 -7.97 4.90 -8.23
C ILE A 25 -9.06 5.97 -8.29
N ASP A 26 -8.79 7.15 -7.72
CA ASP A 26 -9.72 8.29 -7.75
C ASP A 26 -10.13 8.66 -9.19
N GLY A 27 -9.17 8.66 -10.12
CA GLY A 27 -9.45 8.91 -11.54
C GLY A 27 -10.36 7.84 -12.18
N LEU A 28 -10.18 6.56 -11.84
CA LEU A 28 -11.05 5.48 -12.32
C LEU A 28 -12.46 5.61 -11.76
N LEU A 29 -12.60 5.82 -10.45
CA LEU A 29 -13.89 5.94 -9.78
C LEU A 29 -14.65 7.20 -10.26
N GLN A 30 -13.96 8.32 -10.46
CA GLN A 30 -14.57 9.54 -11.04
C GLN A 30 -15.02 9.35 -12.49
N ALA A 31 -14.40 8.43 -13.24
CA ALA A 31 -14.82 8.06 -14.59
C ALA A 31 -16.06 7.13 -14.61
N GLY A 32 -16.57 6.73 -13.43
CA GLY A 32 -17.73 5.86 -13.28
C GLY A 32 -17.40 4.38 -13.21
N GLU A 33 -16.12 4.02 -12.99
CA GLU A 33 -15.74 2.64 -12.68
C GLU A 33 -16.44 2.19 -11.38
N ASP A 34 -17.03 1.00 -11.42
CA ASP A 34 -17.68 0.42 -10.24
C ASP A 34 -16.62 -0.10 -9.25
N ILE A 35 -16.85 0.15 -7.95
CA ILE A 35 -15.89 -0.19 -6.90
C ILE A 35 -15.71 -1.70 -6.80
N ASP A 36 -16.79 -2.48 -6.86
CA ASP A 36 -16.71 -3.93 -6.74
C ASP A 36 -15.96 -4.51 -7.95
N ASN A 37 -16.29 -4.04 -9.16
CA ASN A 37 -15.56 -4.42 -10.38
C ASN A 37 -14.06 -4.05 -10.31
N PHE A 38 -13.72 -2.88 -9.78
CA PHE A 38 -12.33 -2.50 -9.58
C PHE A 38 -11.61 -3.45 -8.62
N LEU A 39 -12.21 -3.72 -7.46
CA LEU A 39 -11.61 -4.58 -6.43
C LEU A 39 -11.45 -6.02 -6.91
N ASP A 40 -12.40 -6.55 -7.67
CA ASP A 40 -12.36 -7.92 -8.21
C ASP A 40 -11.27 -8.13 -9.27
N ASN A 41 -10.85 -7.06 -9.96
CA ASN A 41 -9.96 -7.15 -11.13
C ASN A 41 -8.59 -6.46 -10.94
N THR A 42 -8.37 -5.77 -9.82
CA THR A 42 -7.11 -5.05 -9.58
C THR A 42 -6.04 -5.94 -8.98
N ASP A 43 -4.80 -5.77 -9.44
CA ASP A 43 -3.58 -6.37 -8.86
C ASP A 43 -2.76 -5.36 -8.05
N ILE A 44 -3.26 -4.13 -7.89
CA ILE A 44 -2.55 -3.01 -7.26
C ILE A 44 -2.21 -3.32 -5.80
N PHE A 45 -3.07 -4.05 -5.11
CA PHE A 45 -2.95 -4.31 -3.68
C PHE A 45 -2.15 -5.57 -3.34
N ASP A 46 -1.83 -6.43 -4.33
CA ASP A 46 -1.13 -7.70 -4.13
C ASP A 46 0.20 -7.57 -3.37
N GLU A 47 0.97 -6.53 -3.68
CA GLU A 47 2.26 -6.29 -3.00
C GLU A 47 2.07 -5.80 -1.55
N PHE A 48 0.97 -5.11 -1.28
CA PHE A 48 0.62 -4.63 0.06
C PHE A 48 0.05 -5.76 0.92
N GLU A 49 -0.76 -6.66 0.35
CA GLU A 49 -1.28 -7.86 1.03
C GLU A 49 -0.15 -8.75 1.58
N LYS A 50 0.99 -8.81 0.88
CA LYS A 50 2.16 -9.58 1.32
C LYS A 50 2.87 -9.02 2.54
N VAL A 51 2.66 -7.74 2.88
CA VAL A 51 3.43 -7.04 3.92
C VAL A 51 2.58 -6.45 5.04
N LEU A 52 1.29 -6.21 4.79
CA LEU A 52 0.35 -5.67 5.77
C LEU A 52 -0.30 -6.81 6.56
N PRO A 53 -0.46 -6.67 7.88
CA PRO A 53 -1.31 -7.55 8.66
C PRO A 53 -2.78 -7.50 8.20
N ASP A 54 -3.51 -8.62 8.29
CA ASP A 54 -4.93 -8.72 7.89
C ASP A 54 -5.81 -7.62 8.50
N GLU A 55 -5.57 -7.27 9.77
CA GLU A 55 -6.31 -6.24 10.52
C GLU A 55 -6.07 -4.82 9.98
N GLU A 56 -4.91 -4.57 9.37
CA GLU A 56 -4.55 -3.27 8.78
C GLU A 56 -4.87 -3.21 7.28
N TYR A 57 -4.94 -4.35 6.59
CA TYR A 57 -5.19 -4.42 5.16
C TYR A 57 -6.54 -3.81 4.76
N GLY A 58 -7.62 -4.10 5.50
CA GLY A 58 -8.93 -3.50 5.24
C GLY A 58 -8.93 -1.97 5.41
N ILE A 59 -8.24 -1.46 6.42
CA ILE A 59 -8.07 -0.02 6.67
C ILE A 59 -7.28 0.63 5.52
N PHE A 60 -6.24 -0.05 5.05
CA PHE A 60 -5.45 0.37 3.90
C PHE A 60 -6.32 0.50 2.64
N VAL A 61 -7.08 -0.54 2.26
CA VAL A 61 -7.95 -0.50 1.08
C VAL A 61 -8.94 0.67 1.17
N ILE A 62 -9.60 0.87 2.31
CA ILE A 62 -10.52 2.00 2.53
C ILE A 62 -9.80 3.35 2.37
N THR A 63 -8.58 3.47 2.90
CA THR A 63 -7.74 4.68 2.78
C THR A 63 -7.41 4.98 1.33
N MET A 64 -7.09 3.95 0.54
CA MET A 64 -6.76 4.10 -0.88
C MET A 64 -7.97 4.54 -1.70
N LEU A 65 -9.13 3.87 -1.51
CA LEU A 65 -10.38 4.19 -2.20
C LEU A 65 -10.89 5.60 -1.89
N ASN A 66 -10.71 6.07 -0.66
CA ASN A 66 -11.21 7.39 -0.22
C ASN A 66 -10.17 8.51 -0.35
N LYS A 67 -8.99 8.24 -0.94
CA LYS A 67 -7.90 9.22 -1.10
C LYS A 67 -7.51 9.91 0.23
N ILE A 68 -7.52 9.14 1.32
CA ILE A 68 -7.16 9.67 2.64
C ILE A 68 -5.64 9.83 2.71
N ARG A 69 -5.17 11.08 2.84
CA ARG A 69 -3.73 11.45 2.80
C ARG A 69 -3.23 12.12 4.08
N THR A 70 -3.87 11.86 5.20
CA THR A 70 -3.41 12.41 6.49
C THR A 70 -2.03 11.85 6.82
N ASP A 71 -1.12 12.71 7.30
CA ASP A 71 0.24 12.31 7.68
C ASP A 71 0.24 11.09 8.60
N TYR A 72 -0.66 11.03 9.59
CA TYR A 72 -0.77 9.89 10.50
C TYR A 72 -0.94 8.55 9.77
N ILE A 73 -1.87 8.46 8.82
CA ILE A 73 -2.15 7.22 8.08
C ILE A 73 -0.99 6.89 7.14
N ILE A 74 -0.45 7.88 6.45
CA ILE A 74 0.68 7.69 5.53
C ILE A 74 1.91 7.21 6.28
N GLU A 75 2.32 7.91 7.36
CA GLU A 75 3.46 7.51 8.16
C GLU A 75 3.26 6.12 8.76
N ARG A 76 2.04 5.75 9.17
CA ARG A 76 1.76 4.39 9.64
C ARG A 76 1.95 3.32 8.58
N LEU A 77 1.48 3.55 7.35
CA LEU A 77 1.69 2.63 6.23
C LEU A 77 3.18 2.47 5.92
N LEU A 78 3.91 3.58 5.92
CA LEU A 78 5.37 3.57 5.71
C LEU A 78 6.07 2.76 6.81
N ASP A 79 5.70 2.95 8.08
CA ASP A 79 6.28 2.21 9.21
C ASP A 79 6.03 0.70 9.13
N VAL A 80 4.84 0.28 8.70
CA VAL A 80 4.49 -1.15 8.57
C VAL A 80 5.28 -1.79 7.43
N VAL A 81 5.37 -1.11 6.28
CA VAL A 81 6.15 -1.60 5.13
C VAL A 81 7.63 -1.71 5.47
N GLU A 82 8.22 -0.68 6.10
CA GLU A 82 9.61 -0.70 6.57
C GLU A 82 9.86 -1.77 7.64
N GLY A 83 8.94 -1.93 8.59
CA GLY A 83 8.99 -2.98 9.61
C GLY A 83 8.98 -4.38 9.00
N SER A 84 8.19 -4.58 7.94
CA SER A 84 8.13 -5.83 7.18
C SER A 84 9.38 -6.07 6.32
N GLN A 85 10.05 -5.02 5.82
CA GLN A 85 11.39 -5.17 5.19
C GLN A 85 12.45 -5.62 6.21
N ASN A 86 12.48 -5.00 7.39
CA ASN A 86 13.51 -5.26 8.39
C ASN A 86 13.42 -6.66 9.03
N LYS A 87 12.22 -7.23 9.14
CA LYS A 87 12.03 -8.62 9.62
C LYS A 87 12.65 -9.66 8.69
N SER A 88 12.89 -9.34 7.42
CA SER A 88 13.54 -10.27 6.46
C SER A 88 15.08 -10.34 6.58
N ASN A 89 15.71 -9.45 7.38
CA ASN A 89 17.15 -9.47 7.65
C ASN A 89 17.54 -10.11 9.00
N GLY A 90 16.62 -10.80 9.67
CA GLY A 90 16.84 -11.48 10.95
C GLY A 90 17.67 -12.76 10.84
N SER A 91 18.96 -12.65 10.53
CA SER A 91 19.93 -13.72 10.78
C SER A 91 20.16 -13.84 12.30
N ILE A 92 19.72 -14.97 12.86
CA ILE A 92 19.96 -15.54 14.20
C ILE A 92 21.13 -14.89 14.98
N PRO A 93 20.95 -14.35 16.21
CA PRO A 93 22.07 -14.14 17.11
C PRO A 93 22.55 -15.52 17.58
N LYS A 94 23.72 -15.96 17.09
CA LYS A 94 24.41 -17.11 17.68
C LYS A 94 24.83 -16.72 19.11
N SER A 95 24.29 -17.46 20.08
CA SER A 95 24.84 -17.56 21.44
C SER A 95 26.24 -18.15 21.41
#